data_AF-A0A679J356-F1
#
_entry.id   AF-A0A679J356-F1
#
_cell.length_a   1.000
_cell.length_b   1.000
_cell.length_c   1.000
_cell.angle_alpha   90.00
_cell.angle_beta   90.00
_cell.angle_gamma   90.00
#
_symmetry.space_group_name_H-M   'P 1'
#
loop_
_entity.id
_entity.type
_entity.pdbx_description
1 polymer ?
#
loop_
_entity_poly.entity_id
_entity_poly.type
_entity_poly.pdbx_seq_one_letter_code
_entity_poly.pdbx_strand_id
1 'polypeptide(L)'
;MKAQDIIADGQDFTVIGGRTVRKGSVGAFLANARVLEDARASAEDRHTAQQDLHALVPTLDALGLFDVFELRSPALRDEVEQARHRAALNPAPAAASPNA
;
A
#
# COMPACT_ATOMS: atom_id res chain seq x y z
N MET A 1 -1.20 -11.22 -18.63
CA MET A 1 -0.93 -11.90 -17.34
C MET A 1 -2.24 -12.19 -16.65
N LYS A 2 -2.32 -13.33 -15.98
CA LYS A 2 -3.35 -13.70 -15.02
C LYS A 2 -2.89 -13.33 -13.60
N ALA A 3 -3.82 -13.22 -12.66
CA ALA A 3 -3.47 -12.90 -11.26
C ALA A 3 -2.47 -13.91 -10.66
N GLN A 4 -2.66 -15.20 -10.96
CA GLN A 4 -1.78 -16.29 -10.53
C GLN A 4 -0.36 -16.23 -11.13
N ASP A 5 -0.16 -15.47 -12.21
CA ASP A 5 1.18 -15.25 -12.78
C ASP A 5 1.99 -14.25 -11.93
N ILE A 6 1.31 -13.43 -11.11
CA ILE A 6 1.94 -12.46 -10.19
C ILE A 6 2.17 -13.09 -8.83
N ILE A 7 1.10 -13.66 -8.26
CA ILE A 7 1.13 -14.39 -6.99
C ILE A 7 0.44 -15.72 -7.23
N ALA A 8 1.22 -16.81 -7.21
CA ALA A 8 0.74 -18.14 -7.49
C ALA A 8 -0.43 -18.55 -6.57
N ASP A 9 -1.28 -19.44 -7.06
CA ASP A 9 -2.37 -19.99 -6.25
C ASP A 9 -1.81 -20.69 -5.00
N GLY A 10 -2.47 -20.48 -3.86
CA GLY A 10 -2.01 -20.96 -2.56
C GLY A 10 -0.86 -20.16 -1.94
N GLN A 11 -0.40 -19.07 -2.57
CA GLN A 11 0.56 -18.13 -1.98
C GLN A 11 -0.13 -16.82 -1.59
N ASP A 12 0.24 -16.29 -0.44
CA ASP A 12 -0.29 -15.00 0.07
C ASP A 12 0.61 -13.81 -0.29
N PHE A 13 1.86 -14.07 -0.68
CA PHE A 13 2.83 -13.05 -1.02
C PHE A 13 3.83 -13.51 -2.09
N THR A 14 4.52 -12.54 -2.66
CA THR A 14 5.69 -12.71 -3.53
C THR A 14 6.68 -11.58 -3.27
N VAL A 15 7.84 -11.60 -3.93
CA VAL A 15 8.81 -10.51 -3.89
C VAL A 15 8.91 -9.86 -5.27
N ILE A 16 8.62 -8.56 -5.35
CA ILE A 16 8.72 -7.74 -6.58
C ILE A 16 9.65 -6.57 -6.27
N GLY A 17 10.69 -6.37 -7.08
CA GLY A 17 11.65 -5.28 -6.86
C GLY A 17 12.32 -5.30 -5.48
N GLY A 18 12.53 -6.50 -4.90
CA GLY A 18 13.06 -6.66 -3.54
C GLY A 18 12.07 -6.33 -2.42
N ARG A 19 10.79 -6.07 -2.71
CA ARG A 19 9.75 -5.81 -1.71
C ARG A 19 8.76 -6.96 -1.64
N THR A 20 8.37 -7.32 -0.43
CA THR A 20 7.28 -8.28 -0.18
C THR A 20 5.95 -7.65 -0.57
N VAL A 21 5.28 -8.22 -1.56
CA VAL A 21 3.94 -7.83 -2.03
C VAL A 21 2.94 -8.89 -1.59
N ARG A 22 1.90 -8.49 -0.85
CA ARG A 22 0.83 -9.40 -0.41
C ARG A 22 -0.36 -9.31 -1.34
N LYS A 23 -1.06 -10.43 -1.56
CA LYS A 23 -2.26 -10.51 -2.41
C LYS A 23 -3.36 -9.53 -1.99
N GLY A 24 -3.47 -9.26 -0.69
CA GLY A 24 -4.44 -8.31 -0.13
C GLY A 24 -4.02 -6.83 -0.16
N SER A 25 -2.80 -6.49 -0.59
CA SER A 25 -2.27 -5.12 -0.44
C SER A 25 -3.10 -4.05 -1.15
N VAL A 26 -3.56 -4.32 -2.38
CA VAL A 26 -4.42 -3.38 -3.13
C VAL A 26 -5.78 -3.22 -2.44
N GLY A 27 -6.37 -4.32 -1.97
CA GLY A 27 -7.65 -4.29 -1.26
C GLY A 27 -7.59 -3.53 0.06
N ALA A 28 -6.53 -3.74 0.85
CA ALA A 28 -6.28 -3.03 2.09
C ALA A 28 -6.10 -1.52 1.86
N PHE A 29 -5.34 -1.14 0.81
CA PHE A 29 -5.19 0.27 0.43
C PHE A 29 -6.53 0.93 0.10
N LEU A 30 -7.37 0.27 -0.71
CA LEU A 30 -8.70 0.78 -1.04
C LEU A 30 -9.62 0.89 0.20
N ALA A 31 -9.51 -0.04 1.15
CA ALA A 31 -10.27 0.03 2.40
C ALA A 31 -9.84 1.22 3.26
N ASN A 32 -8.54 1.42 3.46
CA ASN A 32 -8.01 2.55 4.23
C ASN A 32 -8.32 3.90 3.57
N ALA A 33 -8.20 3.98 2.24
CA ALA A 33 -8.57 5.18 1.49
C ALA A 33 -10.03 5.59 1.75
N ARG A 34 -10.96 4.62 1.77
CA ARG A 34 -12.38 4.88 2.07
C ARG A 34 -12.60 5.39 3.49
N VAL A 35 -11.85 4.87 4.48
CA VAL A 35 -11.92 5.37 5.87
C VAL A 35 -11.44 6.83 5.94
N LEU A 36 -10.37 7.18 5.23
CA LEU A 36 -9.86 8.55 5.22
C LEU A 36 -10.81 9.56 4.55
N GLU A 37 -11.58 9.09 3.56
CA GLU A 37 -12.61 9.89 2.87
C GLU A 37 -13.95 9.95 3.63
N ASP A 38 -14.17 9.06 4.59
CA ASP A 38 -15.40 9.05 5.39
C ASP A 38 -15.38 10.17 6.45
N ALA A 39 -16.25 11.16 6.27
CA ALA A 39 -16.43 12.26 7.22
C ALA A 39 -16.95 11.81 8.60
N ARG A 40 -17.50 10.60 8.71
CA ARG A 40 -18.02 10.02 9.94
C ARG A 40 -17.02 9.11 10.67
N ALA A 41 -15.88 8.80 10.04
CA ALA A 41 -14.86 7.98 10.67
C ALA A 41 -14.31 8.68 11.92
N SER A 42 -14.08 7.90 12.97
CA SER A 42 -13.50 8.42 14.20
C SER A 42 -12.07 8.89 13.98
N ALA A 43 -11.54 9.74 14.87
CA ALA A 43 -10.16 10.18 14.77
C ALA A 43 -9.16 9.00 14.87
N GLU A 44 -9.49 7.99 15.66
CA GLU A 44 -8.68 6.77 15.83
C GLU A 44 -8.67 5.90 14.57
N ASP A 45 -9.84 5.70 13.95
CA ASP A 45 -9.95 4.95 12.69
C ASP A 45 -9.19 5.64 11.57
N ARG A 46 -9.30 6.98 11.47
CA ARG A 46 -8.57 7.76 10.47
C ARG A 46 -7.06 7.69 10.70
N HIS A 47 -6.61 7.77 11.95
CA HIS A 47 -5.19 7.64 12.25
C HIS A 47 -4.64 6.26 11.86
N THR A 48 -5.36 5.19 12.22
CA THR A 48 -4.98 3.81 11.88
C THR A 48 -4.96 3.61 10.36
N ALA A 49 -6.01 4.04 9.67
CA ALA A 49 -6.10 3.95 8.21
C ALA A 49 -4.97 4.73 7.52
N GLN A 50 -4.59 5.90 8.04
CA GLN A 50 -3.48 6.70 7.50
C GLN A 50 -2.15 5.97 7.65
N GLN A 51 -1.87 5.41 8.83
CA GLN A 51 -0.65 4.64 9.08
C GLN A 51 -0.55 3.41 8.18
N ASP A 52 -1.62 2.63 8.08
CA ASP A 52 -1.66 1.43 7.25
C ASP A 52 -1.59 1.77 5.75
N LEU A 53 -2.25 2.86 5.32
CA LEU A 53 -2.14 3.35 3.94
C LEU A 53 -0.69 3.73 3.63
N HIS A 54 -0.03 4.51 4.49
CA HIS A 54 1.37 4.91 4.31
C HIS A 54 2.31 3.71 4.24
N ALA A 55 2.08 2.69 5.07
CA ALA A 55 2.89 1.47 5.07
C ALA A 55 2.76 0.66 3.77
N LEU A 56 1.63 0.76 3.07
CA LEU A 56 1.37 0.06 1.81
C LEU A 56 1.95 0.77 0.58
N VAL A 57 2.14 2.11 0.63
CA VAL A 57 2.57 2.91 -0.53
C VAL A 57 3.84 2.37 -1.22
N PRO A 58 4.95 2.06 -0.52
CA PRO A 58 6.15 1.56 -1.18
C PRO A 58 5.95 0.22 -1.90
N THR A 59 5.07 -0.64 -1.37
CA THR A 59 4.71 -1.92 -1.98
C THR A 59 3.87 -1.72 -3.24
N LEU A 60 2.97 -0.74 -3.23
CA LEU A 60 2.14 -0.39 -4.39
C LEU A 60 2.92 0.36 -5.48
N ASP A 61 3.94 1.14 -5.10
CA ASP A 61 4.92 1.69 -6.03
C ASP A 61 5.71 0.57 -6.72
N ALA A 62 6.21 -0.41 -5.97
CA ALA A 62 6.92 -1.56 -6.55
C ALA A 62 6.02 -2.45 -7.42
N LEU A 63 4.72 -2.48 -7.15
CA LEU A 63 3.72 -3.15 -7.99
C LEU A 63 3.43 -2.37 -9.29
N GLY A 64 3.80 -1.09 -9.36
CA GLY A 64 3.50 -0.20 -10.48
C GLY A 64 2.06 0.30 -10.51
N LEU A 65 1.35 0.28 -9.37
CA LEU A 65 -0.06 0.69 -9.32
C LEU A 65 -0.23 2.15 -9.77
N PHE A 66 0.64 3.03 -9.28
CA PHE A 66 0.58 4.47 -9.53
C PHE A 66 1.21 4.88 -10.87
N ASP A 67 1.82 3.94 -11.61
CA ASP A 67 2.28 4.18 -12.99
C ASP A 67 1.12 4.12 -13.99
N VAL A 68 0.03 3.46 -13.60
CA VAL A 68 -1.16 3.24 -14.45
C VAL A 68 -2.38 3.98 -13.94
N PHE A 69 -2.53 4.09 -12.61
CA PHE A 69 -3.69 4.71 -11.98
C PHE A 69 -3.33 5.99 -11.23
N GLU A 70 -4.19 7.00 -11.37
CA GLU A 70 -4.17 8.19 -10.53
C GLU A 70 -5.27 8.15 -9.46
N LEU A 71 -4.97 8.73 -8.29
CA LEU A 71 -5.96 8.91 -7.24
C LEU A 71 -6.86 10.11 -7.56
N ARG A 72 -8.17 9.88 -7.59
CA ARG A 72 -9.15 10.94 -7.88
C ARG A 72 -9.17 12.03 -6.81
N SER A 73 -9.10 11.63 -5.55
CA SER A 73 -9.14 12.55 -4.40
C SER A 73 -7.82 13.29 -4.22
N PRO A 74 -7.82 14.64 -4.21
CA PRO A 74 -6.62 15.42 -3.94
C PRO A 74 -6.02 15.14 -2.56
N ALA A 75 -6.87 15.01 -1.52
CA ALA A 75 -6.39 14.72 -0.17
C ALA A 75 -5.68 13.36 -0.10
N LEU A 76 -6.18 12.34 -0.79
CA LEU A 76 -5.50 11.04 -0.85
C LEU A 76 -4.19 11.10 -1.65
N ARG A 77 -4.11 11.95 -2.68
CA ARG A 77 -2.84 12.19 -3.39
C ARG A 77 -1.80 12.78 -2.44
N ASP A 78 -2.18 13.76 -1.63
CA ASP A 78 -1.27 14.38 -0.66
C ASP A 78 -0.78 13.36 0.39
N GLU A 79 -1.64 12.45 0.84
CA GLU A 79 -1.26 11.37 1.76
C GLU A 79 -0.26 10.38 1.12
N VAL A 80 -0.48 9.98 -0.13
CA VAL A 80 0.45 9.08 -0.84
C VAL A 80 1.79 9.76 -1.12
N GLU A 81 1.78 11.03 -1.50
CA GLU A 81 3.01 11.79 -1.68
C GLU A 81 3.78 11.90 -0.36
N GLN A 82 3.12 12.24 0.75
CA GLN A 82 3.76 12.25 2.07
C GLN A 82 4.40 10.89 2.42
N ALA A 83 3.70 9.79 2.14
CA ALA A 83 4.22 8.44 2.36
C ALA A 83 5.46 8.14 1.49
N ARG A 84 5.46 8.53 0.21
CA ARG A 84 6.63 8.43 -0.69
C ARG A 84 7.82 9.21 -0.18
N HIS A 85 7.61 10.46 0.23
CA HIS A 85 8.66 11.31 0.80
C HIS A 85 9.25 10.66 2.06
N ARG A 86 8.41 10.12 2.95
CA ARG A 86 8.85 9.40 4.15
C ARG A 86 9.67 8.15 3.82
N ALA A 87 9.24 7.38 2.82
CA ALA A 87 9.95 6.17 2.38
C ALA A 87 11.30 6.49 1.73
N ALA A 88 11.41 7.62 1.03
CA ALA A 88 12.67 8.09 0.45
C ALA A 88 13.68 8.55 1.53
N LEU A 89 13.19 9.16 2.62
CA LEU A 89 14.02 9.60 3.74
C LEU A 89 14.48 8.46 4.64
N ASN A 90 13.70 7.38 4.73
CA ASN A 90 14.06 6.18 5.47
C ASN A 90 13.87 4.94 4.59
N PRO A 91 14.83 4.65 3.69
CA PRO A 91 14.79 3.44 2.88
C PRO A 91 15.04 2.26 3.82
N ALA A 92 13.97 1.69 4.38
CA ALA A 92 14.07 0.44 5.11
C ALA A 92 14.78 -0.59 4.20
N PRO A 93 15.73 -1.38 4.72
CA PRO A 93 16.23 -2.51 3.96
C PRO A 93 15.04 -3.39 3.59
N ALA A 94 15.05 -3.95 2.38
CA ALA A 94 14.10 -4.97 1.94
C ALA A 94 13.80 -5.92 3.10
N ALA A 95 12.63 -5.73 3.74
CA ALA A 95 12.39 -6.35 5.04
C ALA A 95 12.36 -7.87 4.84
N ALA A 96 13.32 -8.54 5.50
CA ALA A 96 13.33 -9.96 5.71
C ALA A 96 11.94 -10.44 6.13
N SER A 97 11.51 -11.54 5.53
CA SER A 97 10.22 -12.20 5.72
C SER A 97 9.73 -12.14 7.17
N PRO A 98 8.52 -11.61 7.44
CA PRO A 98 7.87 -11.86 8.71
C PRO A 98 7.21 -13.24 8.65
N ASN A 99 7.82 -14.17 9.40
CA ASN A 99 7.39 -15.49 9.85
C ASN A 99 7.33 -16.65 8.84
N ALA A 100 8.23 -17.61 9.11
CA ALA A 100 8.06 -19.04 8.88
C ALA A 100 6.98 -19.63 9.79
#